data_AF-A0A7Z7I0R2-F1
#
_entry.id   AF-A0A7Z7I0R2-F1
#
_cell.length_a   1.000
_cell.length_b   1.000
_cell.length_c   1.000
_cell.angle_alpha   90.00
_cell.angle_beta   90.00
_cell.angle_gamma   90.00
#
_symmetry.space_group_name_H-M   'P 1'
#
loop_
_entity.id
_entity.type
_entity.pdbx_description
1 polymer ?
#
loop_
_entity_poly.entity_id
_entity_poly.type
_entity_poly.pdbx_seq_one_letter_code
_entity_poly.pdbx_strand_id
1 'polypeptide(L)'
;MANYFNTLSLREQLEQLAKCRFMYSSEFADGVDALKGKKMVVIGCGAQGLNQGLNLRDSGLDVSYALRPEAIEQKRQSWKNATENGFVVGTYEELIPTADVVLNLTPDKQHSSVVTAVMPLMKEGACLSYSHGFNIVEEGMKIRDDLTVIMVAPKCPGSEVRAEYVRGFGVPTLIAVHEANDPKGEGLALAKAYAVGTGGHKAGVLMSSFIAEVKSDLMGEQTILCGMLQTGSLLCFDKMIEEGIEPGYAAKLIQYGWENITEALKYGGVTNMLDRLSNPAKIKAFDLAEELKDIMRPLYNKHQDDIMSGHFSHTMMEDWANDDANLHKWRAETAETNFEKTPAGDVEITEQEYFDNGILMVAMVKAGVELAFETMTAAGIIAESAYYESLHETPLIANTIARKKLYEMNATISDTAEYGCYLYNHACVPLLADFMKGIKSDVIGKGLDVDDNGVDNARLIEVNEALRAHPVEAVGAVLRGHMADMKRIV
;
A
#
# COMPACT_ATOMS: atom_id res chain seq x y z
N MET A 1 -10.59 -5.60 -23.25
CA MET A 1 -11.84 -6.10 -22.63
C MET A 1 -12.52 -4.93 -21.94
N ALA A 2 -13.81 -5.01 -21.61
CA ALA A 2 -14.48 -3.95 -20.86
C ALA A 2 -14.12 -4.07 -19.36
N ASN A 3 -13.90 -2.95 -18.68
CA ASN A 3 -13.70 -2.88 -17.23
C ASN A 3 -14.85 -3.59 -16.50
N TYR A 4 -14.53 -4.56 -15.63
CA TYR A 4 -15.52 -5.43 -14.99
C TYR A 4 -16.44 -4.64 -14.05
N PHE A 5 -15.87 -3.74 -13.23
CA PHE A 5 -16.65 -2.91 -12.30
C PHE A 5 -17.72 -2.08 -13.03
N ASN A 6 -17.39 -1.55 -14.21
CA ASN A 6 -18.31 -0.76 -15.03
C ASN A 6 -19.41 -1.59 -15.72
N THR A 7 -19.31 -2.92 -15.69
CA THR A 7 -20.39 -3.81 -16.18
C THR A 7 -21.47 -4.08 -15.13
N LEU A 8 -21.19 -3.78 -13.86
CA LEU A 8 -22.09 -4.02 -12.74
C LEU A 8 -23.11 -2.88 -12.58
N SER A 9 -24.29 -3.22 -12.06
CA SER A 9 -25.23 -2.21 -11.60
C SER A 9 -24.70 -1.51 -10.33
N LEU A 10 -25.16 -0.28 -10.06
CA LEU A 10 -24.78 0.45 -8.84
C LEU A 10 -24.97 -0.38 -7.56
N ARG A 11 -26.03 -1.18 -7.47
CA ARG A 11 -26.29 -2.04 -6.32
C ARG A 11 -25.20 -3.09 -6.15
N GLU A 12 -24.81 -3.76 -7.23
CA GLU A 12 -23.76 -4.78 -7.22
C GLU A 12 -22.39 -4.16 -6.94
N GLN A 13 -22.11 -2.97 -7.50
CA GLN A 13 -20.91 -2.21 -7.18
C GLN A 13 -20.80 -1.93 -5.67
N LEU A 14 -21.85 -1.37 -5.06
CA LEU A 14 -21.90 -1.06 -3.63
C LEU A 14 -21.79 -2.31 -2.77
N GLU A 15 -22.43 -3.42 -3.16
CA GLU A 15 -22.33 -4.69 -2.46
C GLU A 15 -20.88 -5.20 -2.43
N GLN A 16 -20.14 -5.10 -3.55
CA GLN A 16 -18.75 -5.53 -3.58
C GLN A 16 -17.81 -4.57 -2.86
N LEU A 17 -18.02 -3.25 -3.00
CA LEU A 17 -17.24 -2.22 -2.30
C LEU A 17 -17.41 -2.31 -0.77
N ALA A 18 -18.60 -2.70 -0.31
CA ALA A 18 -18.89 -2.84 1.11
C ALA A 18 -18.42 -4.16 1.74
N LYS A 19 -17.80 -5.06 0.95
CA LYS A 19 -17.24 -6.30 1.49
C LYS A 19 -15.88 -6.03 2.08
N CYS A 20 -15.84 -5.95 3.41
CA CYS A 20 -14.64 -6.20 4.18
C CYS A 20 -15.05 -6.59 5.60
N ARG A 21 -14.39 -7.59 6.17
CA ARG A 21 -14.68 -8.10 7.51
C ARG A 21 -13.41 -8.60 8.13
N PHE A 22 -13.03 -8.05 9.28
CA PHE A 22 -11.96 -8.62 10.09
C PHE A 22 -12.35 -10.03 10.55
N MET A 23 -11.51 -11.00 10.21
CA MET A 23 -11.74 -12.41 10.52
C MET A 23 -11.16 -12.74 11.88
N TYR A 24 -11.89 -13.54 12.66
CA TYR A 24 -11.42 -13.98 13.96
C TYR A 24 -10.32 -15.05 13.80
N SER A 25 -9.36 -15.08 14.72
CA SER A 25 -8.27 -16.08 14.71
C SER A 25 -8.79 -17.52 14.73
N SER A 26 -9.93 -17.78 15.37
CA SER A 26 -10.61 -19.08 15.38
C SER A 26 -11.04 -19.55 13.99
N GLU A 27 -11.24 -18.63 13.04
CA GLU A 27 -11.58 -18.99 11.66
C GLU A 27 -10.38 -19.62 10.95
N PHE A 28 -9.15 -19.44 11.43
CA PHE A 28 -7.93 -20.01 10.84
C PHE A 28 -7.45 -21.29 11.53
N ALA A 29 -8.34 -21.95 12.31
CA ALA A 29 -7.99 -23.15 13.09
C ALA A 29 -7.52 -24.33 12.22
N ASP A 30 -8.00 -24.43 10.97
CA ASP A 30 -7.60 -25.46 10.00
C ASP A 30 -6.19 -25.21 9.43
N GLY A 31 -5.55 -24.10 9.80
CA GLY A 31 -4.22 -23.76 9.36
C GLY A 31 -4.08 -23.76 7.84
N VAL A 32 -3.13 -24.56 7.33
CA VAL A 32 -2.87 -24.72 5.89
C VAL A 32 -3.52 -25.96 5.28
N ASP A 33 -4.44 -26.62 5.99
CA ASP A 33 -4.94 -27.96 5.62
C ASP A 33 -5.55 -28.03 4.21
N ALA A 34 -6.26 -26.98 3.77
CA ALA A 34 -6.83 -26.92 2.43
C ALA A 34 -5.77 -26.93 1.30
N LEU A 35 -4.50 -26.64 1.61
CA LEU A 35 -3.38 -26.62 0.67
C LEU A 35 -2.38 -27.78 0.87
N LYS A 36 -2.51 -28.59 1.93
CA LYS A 36 -1.58 -29.70 2.17
C LYS A 36 -1.63 -30.71 1.04
N GLY A 37 -0.45 -31.04 0.50
CA GLY A 37 -0.31 -32.00 -0.61
C GLY A 37 -0.75 -31.47 -1.98
N LYS A 38 -1.25 -30.23 -2.08
CA LYS A 38 -1.52 -29.55 -3.34
C LYS A 38 -0.22 -28.97 -3.92
N LYS A 39 -0.05 -29.06 -5.22
CA LYS A 39 1.07 -28.43 -5.95
C LYS A 39 0.78 -26.96 -6.18
N MET A 40 1.54 -26.09 -5.52
CA MET A 40 1.45 -24.64 -5.68
C MET A 40 2.56 -24.16 -6.64
N VAL A 41 2.16 -23.58 -7.76
CA VAL A 41 3.08 -23.11 -8.80
C VAL A 41 3.01 -21.59 -8.88
N VAL A 42 4.09 -20.92 -8.49
CA VAL A 42 4.24 -19.47 -8.58
C VAL A 42 4.72 -19.08 -9.96
N ILE A 43 4.04 -18.14 -10.61
CA ILE A 43 4.46 -17.58 -11.89
C ILE A 43 5.32 -16.34 -11.62
N GLY A 44 6.58 -16.39 -12.06
CA GLY A 44 7.57 -15.35 -11.75
C GLY A 44 8.17 -15.46 -10.34
N CYS A 45 9.29 -14.79 -10.11
CA CYS A 45 9.99 -14.80 -8.82
C CYS A 45 10.54 -13.39 -8.50
N GLY A 46 9.62 -12.42 -8.47
CA GLY A 46 9.87 -11.04 -8.03
C GLY A 46 9.80 -10.90 -6.51
N ALA A 47 9.57 -9.67 -6.02
CA ALA A 47 9.54 -9.37 -4.59
C ALA A 47 8.45 -10.17 -3.84
N GLN A 48 7.19 -10.07 -4.25
CA GLN A 48 6.10 -10.86 -3.64
C GLN A 48 6.28 -12.37 -3.92
N GLY A 49 6.60 -12.73 -5.17
CA GLY A 49 6.80 -14.12 -5.61
C GLY A 49 7.77 -14.90 -4.72
N LEU A 50 8.99 -14.39 -4.54
CA LEU A 50 10.01 -15.05 -3.73
C LEU A 50 9.59 -15.15 -2.26
N ASN A 51 9.17 -14.03 -1.66
CA ASN A 51 8.97 -13.94 -0.22
C ASN A 51 7.73 -14.70 0.25
N GLN A 52 6.63 -14.65 -0.51
CA GLN A 52 5.47 -15.48 -0.23
C GLN A 52 5.80 -16.97 -0.42
N GLY A 53 6.52 -17.34 -1.48
CA GLY A 53 6.91 -18.73 -1.70
C GLY A 53 7.83 -19.29 -0.61
N LEU A 54 8.74 -18.48 -0.06
CA LEU A 54 9.55 -18.84 1.11
C LEU A 54 8.67 -19.16 2.34
N ASN A 55 7.69 -18.29 2.64
CA ASN A 55 6.80 -18.49 3.79
C ASN A 55 5.90 -19.71 3.60
N LEU A 56 5.32 -19.89 2.40
CA LEU A 56 4.47 -21.03 2.05
C LEU A 56 5.23 -22.36 2.21
N ARG A 57 6.48 -22.43 1.72
CA ARG A 57 7.33 -23.61 1.89
C ARG A 57 7.65 -23.87 3.36
N ASP A 58 8.02 -22.84 4.11
CA ASP A 58 8.33 -22.97 5.54
C ASP A 58 7.07 -23.36 6.35
N SER A 59 5.87 -23.11 5.81
CA SER A 59 4.59 -23.60 6.32
C SER A 59 4.25 -25.05 5.91
N GLY A 60 5.16 -25.74 5.21
CA GLY A 60 5.01 -27.14 4.82
C GLY A 60 4.24 -27.38 3.51
N LEU A 61 4.14 -26.37 2.64
CA LEU A 61 3.47 -26.47 1.35
C LEU A 61 4.45 -26.78 0.20
N ASP A 62 3.96 -27.45 -0.84
CA ASP A 62 4.73 -27.81 -2.03
C ASP A 62 4.72 -26.65 -3.03
N VAL A 63 5.82 -25.89 -3.08
CA VAL A 63 5.97 -24.67 -3.88
C VAL A 63 7.03 -24.85 -4.96
N SER A 64 6.69 -24.52 -6.19
CA SER A 64 7.60 -24.47 -7.34
C SER A 64 7.39 -23.21 -8.17
N TYR A 65 8.33 -22.87 -9.04
CA TYR A 65 8.30 -21.64 -9.83
C TYR A 65 8.29 -21.93 -11.33
N ALA A 66 7.24 -21.45 -11.99
CA ALA A 66 7.12 -21.44 -13.43
C ALA A 66 7.68 -20.13 -13.99
N LEU A 67 8.71 -20.23 -14.83
CA LEU A 67 9.35 -19.08 -15.47
C LEU A 67 9.30 -19.21 -16.99
N ARG A 68 9.40 -18.09 -17.69
CA ARG A 68 9.54 -18.09 -19.15
C ARG A 68 10.87 -18.77 -19.56
N PRO A 69 10.93 -19.54 -20.66
CA PRO A 69 12.14 -20.24 -21.09
C PRO A 69 13.37 -19.34 -21.16
N GLU A 70 13.23 -18.14 -21.71
CA GLU A 70 14.33 -17.18 -21.81
C GLU A 70 14.84 -16.70 -20.45
N ALA A 71 13.98 -16.67 -19.42
CA ALA A 71 14.41 -16.31 -18.07
C ALA A 71 15.27 -17.40 -17.42
N ILE A 72 15.01 -18.66 -17.76
CA ILE A 72 15.77 -19.83 -17.31
C ILE A 72 17.11 -19.90 -18.05
N GLU A 73 17.07 -19.87 -19.39
CA GLU A 73 18.27 -19.94 -20.25
C GLU A 73 19.27 -18.83 -19.95
N GLN A 74 18.77 -17.60 -19.76
CA GLN A 74 19.60 -16.42 -19.47
C GLN A 74 19.95 -16.29 -17.99
N LYS A 75 19.49 -17.21 -17.12
CA LYS A 75 19.67 -17.15 -15.66
C LYS A 75 19.33 -15.77 -15.10
N ARG A 76 18.16 -15.25 -15.48
CA ARG A 76 17.68 -13.94 -14.99
C ARG A 76 17.53 -13.96 -13.47
N GLN A 77 17.41 -12.78 -12.87
CA GLN A 77 17.36 -12.65 -11.41
C GLN A 77 16.25 -13.51 -10.78
N SER A 78 15.10 -13.64 -11.42
CA SER A 78 14.01 -14.52 -10.95
C SER A 78 14.42 -16.00 -10.88
N TRP A 79 15.16 -16.50 -11.87
CA TRP A 79 15.68 -17.87 -11.87
C TRP A 79 16.72 -18.07 -10.76
N LYS A 80 17.63 -17.10 -10.57
CA LYS A 80 18.62 -17.13 -9.49
C LYS A 80 17.93 -17.16 -8.12
N ASN A 81 17.01 -16.21 -7.89
CA ASN A 81 16.24 -16.12 -6.66
C ASN A 81 15.57 -17.46 -6.29
N ALA A 82 14.91 -18.11 -7.25
CA ALA A 82 14.24 -19.38 -6.99
C ALA A 82 15.23 -20.54 -6.76
N THR A 83 16.22 -20.71 -7.64
CA THR A 83 17.16 -21.85 -7.57
C THR A 83 18.14 -21.76 -6.40
N GLU A 84 18.65 -20.57 -6.07
CA GLU A 84 19.55 -20.36 -4.93
C GLU A 84 18.83 -20.59 -3.60
N ASN A 85 17.51 -20.41 -3.55
CA ASN A 85 16.69 -20.77 -2.40
C ASN A 85 16.20 -22.23 -2.42
N GLY A 86 16.67 -23.05 -3.38
CA GLY A 86 16.39 -24.49 -3.42
C GLY A 86 14.99 -24.86 -3.91
N PHE A 87 14.30 -23.97 -4.62
CA PHE A 87 13.01 -24.28 -5.22
C PHE A 87 13.15 -25.05 -6.53
N VAL A 88 12.14 -25.86 -6.84
CA VAL A 88 11.97 -26.44 -8.18
C VAL A 88 11.58 -25.34 -9.15
N VAL A 89 12.26 -25.27 -10.29
CA VAL A 89 12.02 -24.29 -11.36
C VAL A 89 11.83 -25.03 -12.67
N GLY A 90 10.84 -24.62 -13.46
CA GLY A 90 10.54 -25.19 -14.78
C GLY A 90 9.77 -24.20 -15.66
N THR A 91 9.47 -24.62 -16.88
CA THR A 91 8.65 -23.81 -17.80
C THR A 91 7.17 -23.90 -17.47
N TYR A 92 6.35 -23.12 -18.17
CA TYR A 92 4.90 -23.17 -18.01
C TYR A 92 4.34 -24.54 -18.39
N GLU A 93 4.84 -25.12 -19.49
CA GLU A 93 4.44 -26.43 -20.02
C GLU A 93 4.81 -27.58 -19.07
N GLU A 94 5.90 -27.43 -18.31
CA GLU A 94 6.38 -28.47 -17.39
C GLU A 94 5.58 -28.48 -16.08
N LEU A 95 5.29 -27.30 -15.51
CA LEU A 95 4.76 -27.20 -14.15
C LEU A 95 3.25 -26.96 -14.09
N ILE A 96 2.70 -26.08 -14.94
CA ILE A 96 1.30 -25.64 -14.87
C ILE A 96 0.30 -26.79 -15.05
N PRO A 97 0.50 -27.77 -15.96
CA PRO A 97 -0.46 -28.88 -16.12
C PRO A 97 -0.66 -29.74 -14.87
N THR A 98 0.28 -29.72 -13.93
CA THR A 98 0.16 -30.48 -12.67
C THR A 98 -0.29 -29.64 -11.49
N ALA A 99 -0.28 -28.31 -11.61
CA ALA A 99 -0.59 -27.37 -10.54
C ALA A 99 -2.03 -27.54 -10.03
N ASP A 100 -2.19 -27.57 -8.71
CA ASP A 100 -3.49 -27.44 -8.05
C ASP A 100 -3.86 -25.98 -7.83
N VAL A 101 -2.85 -25.15 -7.51
CA VAL A 101 -2.97 -23.71 -7.32
C VAL A 101 -1.87 -23.02 -8.11
N VAL A 102 -2.26 -22.09 -8.98
CA VAL A 102 -1.35 -21.26 -9.76
C VAL A 102 -1.37 -19.85 -9.19
N LEU A 103 -0.22 -19.34 -8.77
CA LEU A 103 -0.09 -18.05 -8.09
C LEU A 103 0.50 -17.06 -9.09
N ASN A 104 -0.32 -16.14 -9.59
CA ASN A 104 0.13 -15.09 -10.47
C ASN A 104 0.70 -13.92 -9.65
N LEU A 105 2.01 -13.96 -9.41
CA LEU A 105 2.77 -12.92 -8.68
C LEU A 105 3.71 -12.15 -9.62
N THR A 106 3.26 -11.96 -10.87
CA THR A 106 3.89 -11.07 -11.85
C THR A 106 3.40 -9.63 -11.65
N PRO A 107 4.07 -8.61 -12.22
CA PRO A 107 3.52 -7.25 -12.16
C PRO A 107 2.19 -7.14 -12.94
N ASP A 108 1.31 -6.24 -12.50
CA ASP A 108 -0.08 -6.15 -12.99
C ASP A 108 -0.16 -5.96 -14.50
N LYS A 109 0.71 -5.10 -15.05
CA LYS A 109 0.84 -4.85 -16.49
C LYS A 109 1.04 -6.12 -17.32
N GLN A 110 1.64 -7.17 -16.75
CA GLN A 110 1.86 -8.43 -17.46
C GLN A 110 0.76 -9.47 -17.23
N HIS A 111 -0.16 -9.25 -16.28
CA HIS A 111 -1.18 -10.23 -15.91
C HIS A 111 -1.99 -10.73 -17.11
N SER A 112 -2.53 -9.86 -17.97
CA SER A 112 -3.28 -10.28 -19.16
C SER A 112 -2.49 -11.25 -20.05
N SER A 113 -1.23 -10.93 -20.34
CA SER A 113 -0.36 -11.78 -21.18
C SER A 113 -0.03 -13.11 -20.50
N VAL A 114 0.22 -13.08 -19.19
CA VAL A 114 0.55 -14.25 -18.38
C VAL A 114 -0.65 -15.18 -18.28
N VAL A 115 -1.80 -14.66 -17.86
CA VAL A 115 -3.03 -15.43 -17.67
C VAL A 115 -3.48 -16.06 -18.99
N THR A 116 -3.38 -15.33 -20.10
CA THR A 116 -3.68 -15.87 -21.44
C THR A 116 -2.78 -17.05 -21.80
N ALA A 117 -1.50 -17.02 -21.42
CA ALA A 117 -0.56 -18.10 -21.70
C ALA A 117 -0.74 -19.32 -20.78
N VAL A 118 -1.01 -19.11 -19.49
CA VAL A 118 -1.05 -20.18 -18.49
C VAL A 118 -2.43 -20.85 -18.38
N MET A 119 -3.52 -20.10 -18.55
CA MET A 119 -4.89 -20.61 -18.36
C MET A 119 -5.25 -21.81 -19.26
N PRO A 120 -4.78 -21.90 -20.53
CA PRO A 120 -4.96 -23.10 -21.35
C PRO A 120 -4.21 -24.34 -20.85
N LEU A 121 -3.11 -24.14 -20.10
CA LEU A 121 -2.29 -25.22 -19.55
C LEU A 121 -2.80 -25.71 -18.19
N MET A 122 -3.63 -24.92 -17.51
CA MET A 122 -4.20 -25.28 -16.22
C MET A 122 -5.15 -26.48 -16.34
N LYS A 123 -5.00 -27.45 -15.43
CA LYS A 123 -5.91 -28.59 -15.32
C LYS A 123 -7.31 -28.16 -14.90
N GLU A 124 -8.30 -28.97 -15.27
CA GLU A 124 -9.69 -28.73 -14.92
C GLU A 124 -9.88 -28.61 -13.41
N GLY A 125 -10.57 -27.57 -12.97
CA GLY A 125 -10.87 -27.34 -11.56
C GLY A 125 -9.68 -26.86 -10.73
N ALA A 126 -8.57 -26.41 -11.33
CA ALA A 126 -7.48 -25.79 -10.60
C ALA A 126 -7.89 -24.42 -10.02
N CYS A 127 -7.06 -23.88 -9.12
CA CYS A 127 -7.23 -22.54 -8.57
C CYS A 127 -6.22 -21.58 -9.20
N LEU A 128 -6.66 -20.39 -9.60
CA LEU A 128 -5.83 -19.24 -9.95
C LEU A 128 -5.85 -18.24 -8.79
N SER A 129 -4.69 -17.84 -8.31
CA SER A 129 -4.54 -16.87 -7.22
C SER A 129 -3.86 -15.60 -7.71
N TYR A 130 -4.33 -14.46 -7.20
CA TYR A 130 -3.68 -13.15 -7.36
C TYR A 130 -3.26 -12.60 -5.99
N SER A 131 -2.37 -11.60 -5.99
CA SER A 131 -2.13 -10.72 -4.83
C SER A 131 -2.60 -9.28 -5.03
N HIS A 132 -3.17 -8.98 -6.20
CA HIS A 132 -3.86 -7.73 -6.50
C HIS A 132 -4.96 -7.99 -7.55
N GLY A 133 -6.10 -7.31 -7.43
CA GLY A 133 -7.28 -7.61 -8.25
C GLY A 133 -7.34 -6.94 -9.62
N PHE A 134 -6.35 -6.11 -9.99
CA PHE A 134 -6.40 -5.22 -11.17
C PHE A 134 -6.82 -5.94 -12.47
N ASN A 135 -6.23 -7.10 -12.75
CA ASN A 135 -6.51 -7.85 -13.97
C ASN A 135 -7.97 -8.34 -14.08
N ILE A 136 -8.58 -8.70 -12.95
CA ILE A 136 -9.99 -9.12 -12.91
C ILE A 136 -10.92 -7.90 -12.98
N VAL A 137 -10.60 -6.83 -12.24
CA VAL A 137 -11.51 -5.68 -12.06
C VAL A 137 -11.35 -4.64 -13.17
N GLU A 138 -10.13 -4.14 -13.38
CA GLU A 138 -9.86 -3.02 -14.30
C GLU A 138 -9.72 -3.49 -15.75
N GLU A 139 -8.97 -4.57 -15.99
CA GLU A 139 -8.81 -5.11 -17.35
C GLU A 139 -10.00 -5.98 -17.78
N GLY A 140 -10.76 -6.51 -16.82
CA GLY A 140 -11.94 -7.34 -17.08
C GLY A 140 -11.61 -8.73 -17.63
N MET A 141 -10.48 -9.31 -17.22
CA MET A 141 -9.99 -10.60 -17.70
C MET A 141 -11.03 -11.70 -17.48
N LYS A 142 -11.31 -12.47 -18.54
CA LYS A 142 -12.23 -13.61 -18.49
C LYS A 142 -11.47 -14.88 -18.16
N ILE A 143 -11.83 -15.49 -17.05
CA ILE A 143 -11.25 -16.75 -16.56
C ILE A 143 -12.21 -17.90 -16.91
N ARG A 144 -11.65 -19.07 -17.25
CA ARG A 144 -12.42 -20.29 -17.51
C ARG A 144 -13.34 -20.61 -16.33
N ASP A 145 -14.59 -20.97 -16.62
CA ASP A 145 -15.65 -21.21 -15.62
C ASP A 145 -15.35 -22.38 -14.66
N ASP A 146 -14.49 -23.33 -15.07
CA ASP A 146 -14.10 -24.46 -14.22
C ASP A 146 -13.07 -24.09 -13.14
N LEU A 147 -12.38 -22.96 -13.28
CA LEU A 147 -11.33 -22.54 -12.35
C LEU A 147 -11.91 -21.81 -11.14
N THR A 148 -11.31 -22.05 -9.98
CA THR A 148 -11.53 -21.23 -8.79
C THR A 148 -10.59 -20.02 -8.83
N VAL A 149 -11.06 -18.81 -8.52
CA VAL A 149 -10.23 -17.60 -8.51
C VAL A 149 -10.27 -16.96 -7.13
N ILE A 150 -9.09 -16.84 -6.52
CA ILE A 150 -8.91 -16.26 -5.18
C ILE A 150 -7.89 -15.12 -5.22
N MET A 151 -7.90 -14.31 -4.17
CA MET A 151 -6.88 -13.31 -3.90
C MET A 151 -6.39 -13.42 -2.47
N VAL A 152 -5.08 -13.26 -2.31
CA VAL A 152 -4.40 -13.08 -1.02
C VAL A 152 -3.41 -11.95 -1.19
N ALA A 153 -3.75 -10.79 -0.63
CA ALA A 153 -3.05 -9.52 -0.79
C ALA A 153 -2.44 -9.06 0.54
N PRO A 154 -1.15 -9.37 0.81
CA PRO A 154 -0.42 -8.81 1.94
C PRO A 154 -0.30 -7.29 1.80
N LYS A 155 -0.61 -6.54 2.87
CA LYS A 155 -0.58 -5.07 2.91
C LYS A 155 0.78 -4.52 3.29
N CYS A 156 1.79 -4.94 2.52
CA CYS A 156 3.16 -4.48 2.61
C CYS A 156 4.04 -4.98 1.43
N PRO A 157 5.24 -4.39 1.24
CA PRO A 157 6.24 -4.93 0.32
C PRO A 157 6.68 -6.36 0.67
N GLY A 158 7.01 -7.16 -0.37
CA GLY A 158 7.35 -8.58 -0.20
C GLY A 158 8.49 -8.86 0.79
N SER A 159 9.49 -7.98 0.89
CA SER A 159 10.58 -8.13 1.86
C SER A 159 10.09 -8.12 3.31
N GLU A 160 9.12 -7.26 3.65
CA GLU A 160 8.51 -7.21 4.97
C GLU A 160 7.65 -8.44 5.24
N VAL A 161 6.91 -8.95 4.23
CA VAL A 161 6.18 -10.23 4.33
C VAL A 161 7.09 -11.34 4.85
N ARG A 162 8.34 -11.41 4.37
CA ARG A 162 9.32 -12.39 4.83
C ARG A 162 9.91 -12.05 6.19
N ALA A 163 10.31 -10.80 6.42
CA ALA A 163 10.94 -10.37 7.67
C ALA A 163 10.03 -10.64 8.88
N GLU A 164 8.75 -10.29 8.74
CA GLU A 164 7.69 -10.50 9.74
C GLU A 164 7.43 -11.98 10.02
N TYR A 165 7.39 -12.78 8.96
CA TYR A 165 7.16 -14.21 9.08
C TYR A 165 8.28 -14.93 9.83
N VAL A 166 9.54 -14.61 9.50
CA VAL A 166 10.73 -15.24 10.12
C VAL A 166 10.83 -14.93 11.61
N ARG A 167 10.42 -13.73 12.04
CA ARG A 167 10.34 -13.39 13.48
C ARG A 167 9.14 -14.02 14.19
N GLY A 168 8.36 -14.86 13.50
CA GLY A 168 7.23 -15.60 14.07
C GLY A 168 5.90 -14.85 14.00
N PHE A 169 5.85 -13.67 13.37
CA PHE A 169 4.67 -12.86 13.16
C PHE A 169 4.14 -13.02 11.71
N GLY A 170 3.47 -11.99 11.18
CA GLY A 170 3.00 -11.90 9.80
C GLY A 170 2.65 -10.46 9.46
N VAL A 171 1.97 -10.26 8.34
CA VAL A 171 1.56 -8.92 7.88
C VAL A 171 0.06 -8.92 7.65
N PRO A 172 -0.66 -7.82 7.91
CA PRO A 172 -2.08 -7.79 7.64
C PRO A 172 -2.36 -8.13 6.18
N THR A 173 -3.39 -8.92 5.95
CA THR A 173 -3.62 -9.55 4.65
C THR A 173 -5.09 -9.47 4.31
N LEU A 174 -5.40 -9.04 3.10
CA LEU A 174 -6.76 -9.12 2.55
C LEU A 174 -6.90 -10.43 1.77
N ILE A 175 -8.03 -11.12 1.95
CA ILE A 175 -8.40 -12.25 1.11
C ILE A 175 -9.73 -12.00 0.40
N ALA A 176 -9.87 -12.53 -0.81
CA ALA A 176 -11.12 -12.48 -1.55
C ALA A 176 -11.31 -13.74 -2.40
N VAL A 177 -12.57 -14.00 -2.77
CA VAL A 177 -12.96 -15.02 -3.75
C VAL A 177 -13.74 -14.30 -4.84
N HIS A 178 -13.40 -14.55 -6.11
CA HIS A 178 -14.14 -13.96 -7.22
C HIS A 178 -15.45 -14.72 -7.42
N GLU A 179 -16.58 -14.04 -7.27
CA GLU A 179 -17.90 -14.68 -7.24
C GLU A 179 -18.26 -15.45 -8.51
N ALA A 180 -17.79 -15.00 -9.67
CA ALA A 180 -18.04 -15.68 -10.93
C ALA A 180 -17.19 -16.96 -11.10
N ASN A 181 -16.20 -17.20 -10.23
CA ASN A 181 -15.24 -18.28 -10.35
C ASN A 181 -14.98 -18.97 -9.00
N ASP A 182 -16.02 -19.59 -8.43
CA ASP A 182 -15.88 -20.56 -7.33
C ASP A 182 -16.81 -21.79 -7.54
N PRO A 183 -16.65 -22.53 -8.65
CA PRO A 183 -17.59 -23.59 -9.05
C PRO A 183 -17.66 -24.75 -8.05
N LYS A 184 -16.64 -24.91 -7.21
CA LYS A 184 -16.54 -25.97 -6.19
C LYS A 184 -16.89 -25.49 -4.78
N GLY A 185 -17.04 -24.17 -4.57
CA GLY A 185 -17.23 -23.59 -3.24
C GLY A 185 -16.03 -23.77 -2.31
N GLU A 186 -14.82 -23.90 -2.87
CA GLU A 186 -13.58 -24.13 -2.09
C GLU A 186 -12.70 -22.88 -1.97
N GLY A 187 -13.03 -21.79 -2.68
CA GLY A 187 -12.21 -20.59 -2.78
C GLY A 187 -11.84 -20.00 -1.41
N LEU A 188 -12.80 -19.88 -0.50
CA LEU A 188 -12.53 -19.30 0.82
C LEU A 188 -11.58 -20.17 1.66
N ALA A 189 -11.72 -21.50 1.58
CA ALA A 189 -10.83 -22.41 2.30
C ALA A 189 -9.39 -22.31 1.78
N LEU A 190 -9.22 -22.24 0.46
CA LEU A 190 -7.91 -22.06 -0.18
C LEU A 190 -7.28 -20.71 0.18
N ALA A 191 -8.05 -19.61 0.11
CA ALA A 191 -7.56 -18.28 0.42
C ALA A 191 -7.13 -18.15 1.89
N LYS A 192 -7.90 -18.73 2.83
CA LYS A 192 -7.53 -18.77 4.25
C LYS A 192 -6.27 -19.59 4.48
N ALA A 193 -6.17 -20.78 3.90
CA ALA A 193 -4.98 -21.61 4.05
C ALA A 193 -3.72 -20.95 3.47
N TYR A 194 -3.86 -20.21 2.36
CA TYR A 194 -2.78 -19.42 1.79
C TYR A 194 -2.41 -18.28 2.77
N ALA A 195 -3.37 -17.46 3.21
CA ALA A 195 -3.09 -16.40 4.18
C ALA A 195 -2.46 -16.93 5.49
N VAL A 196 -2.78 -18.16 5.91
CA VAL A 196 -2.06 -18.81 7.01
C VAL A 196 -0.62 -19.13 6.62
N GLY A 197 -0.42 -19.74 5.44
CA GLY A 197 0.88 -20.13 4.93
C GLY A 197 1.85 -18.96 4.70
N THR A 198 1.34 -17.74 4.48
CA THR A 198 2.15 -16.53 4.44
C THR A 198 2.30 -15.83 5.79
N GLY A 199 1.59 -16.29 6.82
CA GLY A 199 1.61 -15.73 8.17
C GLY A 199 0.56 -14.66 8.45
N GLY A 200 -0.25 -14.24 7.47
CA GLY A 200 -1.20 -13.13 7.60
C GLY A 200 -2.20 -13.26 8.74
N HIS A 201 -2.67 -14.48 9.03
CA HIS A 201 -3.53 -14.77 10.19
C HIS A 201 -2.99 -14.33 11.56
N LYS A 202 -1.67 -14.09 11.68
CA LYS A 202 -1.02 -13.62 12.91
C LYS A 202 -1.01 -12.10 13.06
N ALA A 203 -1.30 -11.36 11.98
CA ALA A 203 -1.34 -9.91 11.98
C ALA A 203 -2.74 -9.36 11.63
N GLY A 204 -3.66 -10.24 11.22
CA GLY A 204 -5.05 -9.92 10.96
C GLY A 204 -5.38 -10.14 9.50
N VAL A 205 -6.54 -10.74 9.25
CA VAL A 205 -7.01 -11.03 7.89
C VAL A 205 -8.37 -10.41 7.67
N LEU A 206 -8.51 -9.71 6.55
CA LEU A 206 -9.77 -9.11 6.11
C LEU A 206 -10.38 -9.96 5.00
N MET A 207 -11.61 -10.42 5.21
CA MET A 207 -12.41 -11.04 4.15
C MET A 207 -13.07 -9.93 3.33
N SER A 208 -12.57 -9.70 2.13
CA SER A 208 -12.98 -8.60 1.25
C SER A 208 -13.50 -9.12 -0.10
N SER A 209 -13.55 -8.25 -1.10
CA SER A 209 -13.77 -8.59 -2.51
C SER A 209 -12.63 -8.08 -3.39
N PHE A 210 -12.54 -8.61 -4.61
CA PHE A 210 -11.63 -8.09 -5.63
C PHE A 210 -11.86 -6.60 -5.90
N ILE A 211 -13.12 -6.17 -5.95
CA ILE A 211 -13.48 -4.77 -6.23
C ILE A 211 -13.12 -3.86 -5.06
N ALA A 212 -13.47 -4.24 -3.83
CA ALA A 212 -13.15 -3.44 -2.66
C ALA A 212 -11.64 -3.24 -2.56
N GLU A 213 -10.86 -4.31 -2.65
CA GLU A 213 -9.39 -4.25 -2.64
C GLU A 213 -8.85 -3.31 -3.71
N VAL A 214 -9.16 -3.54 -4.99
CA VAL A 214 -8.62 -2.70 -6.08
C VAL A 214 -8.99 -1.23 -5.90
N LYS A 215 -10.26 -0.92 -5.59
CA LYS A 215 -10.71 0.48 -5.55
C LYS A 215 -10.14 1.24 -4.36
N SER A 216 -9.91 0.56 -3.23
CA SER A 216 -9.30 1.19 -2.06
C SER A 216 -7.78 1.25 -2.16
N ASP A 217 -7.14 0.19 -2.64
CA ASP A 217 -5.68 0.08 -2.81
C ASP A 217 -5.18 1.18 -3.78
N LEU A 218 -5.80 1.30 -4.95
CA LEU A 218 -5.50 2.37 -5.93
C LEU A 218 -5.65 3.78 -5.35
N MET A 219 -6.64 4.00 -4.47
CA MET A 219 -6.86 5.31 -3.85
C MET A 219 -5.76 5.61 -2.82
N GLY A 220 -5.43 4.61 -2.00
CA GLY A 220 -4.35 4.68 -1.02
C GLY A 220 -3.00 5.04 -1.66
N GLU A 221 -2.58 4.24 -2.64
CA GLU A 221 -1.28 4.39 -3.31
C GLU A 221 -1.16 5.69 -4.11
N GLN A 222 -2.23 6.12 -4.79
CA GLN A 222 -2.23 7.39 -5.52
C GLN A 222 -2.11 8.59 -4.59
N THR A 223 -2.81 8.56 -3.46
CA THR A 223 -2.94 9.73 -2.59
C THR A 223 -2.01 9.68 -1.40
N ILE A 224 -2.45 9.21 -0.23
CA ILE A 224 -1.70 9.32 1.01
C ILE A 224 -0.39 8.53 1.01
N LEU A 225 -0.38 7.31 0.47
CA LEU A 225 0.77 6.41 0.64
C LEU A 225 1.98 6.88 -0.16
N CYS A 226 1.81 7.17 -1.46
CA CYS A 226 2.92 7.55 -2.33
C CYS A 226 2.83 9.03 -2.74
N GLY A 227 1.70 9.46 -3.31
CA GLY A 227 1.54 10.79 -3.88
C GLY A 227 1.75 11.94 -2.89
N MET A 228 1.23 11.82 -1.66
CA MET A 228 1.41 12.80 -0.59
C MET A 228 2.80 12.77 -0.01
N LEU A 229 3.40 11.59 0.20
CA LEU A 229 4.78 11.52 0.71
C LEU A 229 5.76 12.10 -0.31
N GLN A 230 5.55 11.87 -1.62
CA GLN A 230 6.33 12.51 -2.68
C GLN A 230 6.11 14.02 -2.69
N THR A 231 4.85 14.48 -2.77
CA THR A 231 4.50 15.91 -2.78
C THR A 231 5.04 16.63 -1.56
N GLY A 232 4.82 16.08 -0.37
CA GLY A 232 5.30 16.62 0.88
C GLY A 232 6.82 16.68 0.94
N SER A 233 7.51 15.63 0.46
CA SER A 233 8.98 15.62 0.44
C SER A 233 9.54 16.74 -0.42
N LEU A 234 9.01 16.95 -1.62
CA LEU A 234 9.46 18.00 -2.53
C LEU A 234 9.14 19.39 -1.97
N LEU A 235 7.89 19.63 -1.56
CA LEU A 235 7.45 20.94 -1.08
C LEU A 235 8.15 21.33 0.23
N CYS A 236 8.27 20.42 1.20
CA CYS A 236 8.91 20.72 2.48
C CYS A 236 10.42 20.93 2.30
N PHE A 237 11.09 20.12 1.47
CA PHE A 237 12.51 20.30 1.18
C PHE A 237 12.76 21.66 0.53
N ASP A 238 12.09 21.96 -0.59
CA ASP A 238 12.31 23.22 -1.31
C ASP A 238 11.97 24.43 -0.44
N LYS A 239 10.94 24.33 0.41
CA LYS A 239 10.59 25.40 1.35
C LYS A 239 11.65 25.63 2.42
N MET A 240 12.26 24.57 2.95
CA MET A 240 13.38 24.70 3.88
C MET A 240 14.56 25.42 3.23
N ILE A 241 14.88 25.11 1.96
CA ILE A 241 15.93 25.81 1.23
C ILE A 241 15.60 27.29 1.05
N GLU A 242 14.35 27.62 0.68
CA GLU A 242 13.87 29.00 0.55
C GLU A 242 14.02 29.81 1.86
N GLU A 243 13.74 29.17 3.00
CA GLU A 243 13.83 29.78 4.34
C GLU A 243 15.25 29.73 4.95
N GLY A 244 16.25 29.31 4.16
CA GLY A 244 17.67 29.35 4.53
C GLY A 244 18.14 28.22 5.45
N ILE A 245 17.42 27.09 5.48
CA ILE A 245 17.86 25.86 6.16
C ILE A 245 18.97 25.19 5.36
N GLU A 246 19.94 24.60 6.05
CA GLU A 246 21.07 23.91 5.42
C GLU A 246 20.58 22.70 4.60
N PRO A 247 21.01 22.54 3.32
CA PRO A 247 20.48 21.48 2.45
C PRO A 247 20.66 20.05 2.97
N GLY A 248 21.81 19.73 3.58
CA GLY A 248 22.07 18.41 4.15
C GLY A 248 21.14 18.09 5.33
N TYR A 249 20.91 19.05 6.21
CA TYR A 249 19.92 18.97 7.28
C TYR A 249 18.51 18.78 6.72
N ALA A 250 18.10 19.63 5.77
CA ALA A 250 16.79 19.55 5.12
C ALA A 250 16.56 18.17 4.47
N ALA A 251 17.56 17.66 3.74
CA ALA A 251 17.50 16.34 3.11
C ALA A 251 17.36 15.23 4.17
N LYS A 252 18.12 15.31 5.26
CA LYS A 252 18.05 14.32 6.36
C LYS A 252 16.72 14.39 7.10
N LEU A 253 16.21 15.59 7.37
CA LEU A 253 14.93 15.80 8.04
C LEU A 253 13.79 15.15 7.24
N ILE A 254 13.72 15.39 5.93
CA ILE A 254 12.68 14.78 5.09
C ILE A 254 12.88 13.28 4.93
N GLN A 255 14.10 12.84 4.64
CA GLN A 255 14.38 11.42 4.37
C GLN A 255 13.94 10.52 5.53
N TYR A 256 14.25 10.90 6.78
CA TYR A 256 13.95 10.09 7.96
C TYR A 256 12.73 10.59 8.75
N GLY A 257 12.25 11.80 8.50
CA GLY A 257 11.16 12.39 9.26
C GLY A 257 9.84 11.68 9.05
N TRP A 258 9.52 11.25 7.82
CA TRP A 258 8.30 10.48 7.57
C TRP A 258 8.27 9.20 8.40
N GLU A 259 9.36 8.42 8.42
CA GLU A 259 9.48 7.20 9.22
C GLU A 259 9.29 7.48 10.71
N ASN A 260 9.98 8.51 11.25
CA ASN A 260 9.91 8.84 12.67
C ASN A 260 8.50 9.28 13.11
N ILE A 261 7.83 10.16 12.34
CA ILE A 261 6.48 10.62 12.71
C ILE A 261 5.43 9.52 12.50
N THR A 262 5.57 8.69 11.47
CA THR A 262 4.61 7.61 11.17
C THR A 262 4.81 6.37 12.03
N GLU A 263 5.95 6.19 12.69
CA GLU A 263 6.08 5.15 13.72
C GLU A 263 5.14 5.45 14.91
N ALA A 264 4.93 6.73 15.28
CA ALA A 264 3.91 7.08 16.27
C ALA A 264 2.48 6.84 15.76
N LEU A 265 2.23 7.08 14.46
CA LEU A 265 0.97 6.80 13.76
C LEU A 265 0.62 5.30 13.83
N LYS A 266 1.60 4.42 13.59
CA LYS A 266 1.45 2.96 13.65
C LYS A 266 0.95 2.47 15.01
N TYR A 267 1.47 3.02 16.12
CA TYR A 267 1.09 2.56 17.46
C TYR A 267 -0.26 3.09 17.91
N GLY A 268 -0.59 4.35 17.60
CA GLY A 268 -1.72 5.03 18.24
C GLY A 268 -2.55 5.91 17.32
N GLY A 269 -2.39 5.78 16.00
CA GLY A 269 -3.13 6.57 15.03
C GLY A 269 -2.67 8.01 14.95
N VAL A 270 -3.44 8.82 14.24
CA VAL A 270 -3.21 10.25 14.04
C VAL A 270 -3.17 10.97 15.38
N THR A 271 -4.00 10.54 16.34
CA THR A 271 -4.04 11.08 17.70
C THR A 271 -2.66 11.00 18.36
N ASN A 272 -2.06 9.80 18.37
CA ASN A 272 -0.77 9.61 19.04
C ASN A 272 0.38 10.32 18.31
N MET A 273 0.33 10.40 16.97
CA MET A 273 1.30 11.19 16.20
C MET A 273 1.27 12.67 16.60
N LEU A 274 0.08 13.26 16.75
CA LEU A 274 -0.04 14.65 17.18
C LEU A 274 0.19 14.83 18.68
N ASP A 275 -0.09 13.83 19.52
CA ASP A 275 0.19 13.85 20.96
C ASP A 275 1.70 13.92 21.28
N ARG A 276 2.57 13.63 20.29
CA ARG A 276 4.03 13.84 20.40
C ARG A 276 4.47 15.29 20.29
N LEU A 277 3.61 16.18 19.77
CA LEU A 277 3.91 17.60 19.66
C LEU A 277 3.60 18.33 20.97
N SER A 278 4.29 19.45 21.22
CA SER A 278 3.89 20.43 22.24
C SER A 278 2.46 20.93 21.98
N ASN A 279 1.75 21.43 23.00
CA ASN A 279 0.37 21.93 22.79
C ASN A 279 0.28 23.03 21.72
N PRO A 280 1.20 24.04 21.68
CA PRO A 280 1.19 25.03 20.61
C PRO A 280 1.42 24.41 19.23
N ALA A 281 2.40 23.49 19.11
CA ALA A 281 2.71 22.81 17.84
C ALA A 281 1.58 21.89 17.38
N LYS A 282 0.89 21.21 18.32
CA LYS A 282 -0.29 20.38 18.04
C LYS A 282 -1.43 21.20 17.44
N ILE A 283 -1.76 22.33 18.07
CA ILE A 283 -2.81 23.23 17.54
C ILE A 283 -2.40 23.74 16.16
N LYS A 284 -1.13 24.14 15.98
CA LYS A 284 -0.63 24.60 14.69
C LYS A 284 -0.69 23.51 13.61
N ALA A 285 -0.26 22.29 13.93
CA ALA A 285 -0.34 21.15 13.02
C ALA A 285 -1.79 20.81 12.65
N PHE A 286 -2.71 20.87 13.63
CA PHE A 286 -4.13 20.65 13.41
C PHE A 286 -4.70 21.71 12.45
N ASP A 287 -4.46 22.99 12.70
CA ASP A 287 -4.96 24.09 11.86
C ASP A 287 -4.43 24.00 10.42
N LEU A 288 -3.13 23.71 10.27
CA LEU A 288 -2.52 23.48 8.95
C LEU A 288 -3.15 22.27 8.24
N ALA A 289 -3.45 21.20 8.99
CA ALA A 289 -4.08 20.02 8.41
C ALA A 289 -5.50 20.33 7.92
N GLU A 290 -6.30 21.10 8.67
CA GLU A 290 -7.66 21.48 8.22
C GLU A 290 -7.60 22.35 6.96
N GLU A 291 -6.69 23.32 6.87
CA GLU A 291 -6.49 24.12 5.67
C GLU A 291 -6.05 23.26 4.46
N LEU A 292 -5.10 22.34 4.67
CA LEU A 292 -4.68 21.38 3.66
C LEU A 292 -5.85 20.51 3.19
N LYS A 293 -6.70 20.05 4.12
CA LYS A 293 -7.88 19.25 3.78
C LYS A 293 -8.83 20.03 2.88
N ASP A 294 -9.11 21.29 3.21
CA ASP A 294 -9.99 22.14 2.40
C ASP A 294 -9.45 22.35 0.98
N ILE A 295 -8.14 22.60 0.84
CA ILE A 295 -7.50 22.82 -0.46
C ILE A 295 -7.47 21.53 -1.30
N MET A 296 -7.10 20.40 -0.69
CA MET A 296 -6.84 19.15 -1.41
C MET A 296 -8.08 18.30 -1.65
N ARG A 297 -9.19 18.52 -0.94
CA ARG A 297 -10.41 17.70 -1.06
C ARG A 297 -10.92 17.53 -2.49
N PRO A 298 -10.98 18.56 -3.35
CA PRO A 298 -11.37 18.38 -4.75
C PRO A 298 -10.44 17.45 -5.52
N LEU A 299 -9.14 17.47 -5.22
CA LEU A 299 -8.16 16.59 -5.87
C LEU A 299 -8.35 15.14 -5.42
N TYR A 300 -8.52 14.89 -4.12
CA TYR A 300 -8.79 13.53 -3.61
C TYR A 300 -10.08 12.95 -4.20
N ASN A 301 -11.15 13.75 -4.23
CA ASN A 301 -12.41 13.32 -4.85
C ASN A 301 -12.21 13.00 -6.34
N LYS A 302 -11.47 13.83 -7.08
CA LYS A 302 -11.17 13.56 -8.49
C LYS A 302 -10.44 12.22 -8.67
N HIS A 303 -9.41 11.93 -7.86
CA HIS A 303 -8.70 10.66 -7.93
C HIS A 303 -9.64 9.47 -7.68
N GLN A 304 -10.46 9.55 -6.64
CA GLN A 304 -11.43 8.48 -6.35
C GLN A 304 -12.47 8.31 -7.47
N ASP A 305 -12.96 9.42 -8.05
CA ASP A 305 -13.93 9.40 -9.15
C ASP A 305 -13.30 8.79 -10.43
N ASP A 306 -12.05 9.12 -10.73
CA ASP A 306 -11.31 8.56 -11.86
C ASP A 306 -11.03 7.06 -11.67
N ILE A 307 -10.74 6.63 -10.43
CA ILE A 307 -10.60 5.22 -10.04
C ILE A 307 -11.93 4.50 -10.20
N MET A 308 -13.03 5.05 -9.66
CA MET A 308 -14.35 4.40 -9.70
C MET A 308 -14.89 4.28 -11.11
N SER A 309 -14.72 5.31 -11.94
CA SER A 309 -15.14 5.29 -13.34
C SER A 309 -14.26 4.42 -14.24
N GLY A 310 -13.08 3.99 -13.76
CA GLY A 310 -12.07 3.30 -14.58
C GLY A 310 -11.32 4.23 -15.53
N HIS A 311 -11.47 5.55 -15.39
CA HIS A 311 -10.71 6.52 -16.18
C HIS A 311 -9.21 6.44 -15.87
N PHE A 312 -8.85 6.34 -14.57
CA PHE A 312 -7.46 6.19 -14.15
C PHE A 312 -6.79 4.98 -14.81
N SER A 313 -7.39 3.80 -14.65
CA SER A 313 -6.82 2.55 -15.17
C SER A 313 -6.76 2.56 -16.70
N HIS A 314 -7.78 3.10 -17.37
CA HIS A 314 -7.77 3.29 -18.81
C HIS A 314 -6.58 4.13 -19.28
N THR A 315 -6.41 5.34 -18.72
CA THR A 315 -5.33 6.25 -19.13
C THR A 315 -3.95 5.70 -18.81
N MET A 316 -3.78 5.02 -17.67
CA MET A 316 -2.53 4.34 -17.36
C MET A 316 -2.23 3.21 -18.36
N MET A 317 -3.22 2.40 -18.73
CA MET A 317 -3.05 1.34 -19.72
C MET A 317 -2.75 1.89 -21.13
N GLU A 318 -3.21 3.10 -21.47
CA GLU A 318 -2.80 3.79 -22.69
C GLU A 318 -1.30 4.14 -22.64
N ASP A 319 -0.78 4.58 -21.49
CA ASP A 319 0.66 4.81 -21.31
C ASP A 319 1.46 3.50 -21.41
N TRP A 320 0.93 2.41 -20.85
CA TRP A 320 1.54 1.09 -20.97
C TRP A 320 1.68 0.62 -22.43
N ALA A 321 0.67 0.90 -23.25
CA ALA A 321 0.67 0.61 -24.68
C ALA A 321 1.60 1.54 -25.48
N ASN A 322 1.99 2.67 -24.88
CA ASN A 322 2.93 3.64 -25.42
C ASN A 322 4.31 3.52 -24.74
N ASP A 323 4.73 2.28 -24.44
CA ASP A 323 6.03 1.94 -23.86
C ASP A 323 6.37 2.72 -22.57
N ASP A 324 5.36 2.95 -21.72
CA ASP A 324 5.51 3.62 -20.40
C ASP A 324 6.12 5.03 -20.51
N ALA A 325 5.82 5.74 -21.60
CA ALA A 325 6.46 7.01 -21.92
C ALA A 325 6.31 8.05 -20.80
N ASN A 326 5.12 8.23 -20.23
CA ASN A 326 4.92 9.18 -19.14
C ASN A 326 5.54 8.67 -17.84
N LEU A 327 5.35 7.40 -17.49
CA LEU A 327 5.97 6.81 -16.30
C LEU A 327 7.50 7.01 -16.29
N HIS A 328 8.17 6.66 -17.39
CA HIS A 328 9.62 6.79 -17.53
C HIS A 328 10.09 8.24 -17.51
N LYS A 329 9.33 9.13 -18.16
CA LYS A 329 9.61 10.57 -18.13
C LYS A 329 9.52 11.13 -16.70
N TRP A 330 8.42 10.86 -16.01
CA TRP A 330 8.19 11.37 -14.66
C TRP A 330 9.15 10.78 -13.63
N ARG A 331 9.52 9.51 -13.78
CA ARG A 331 10.58 8.88 -13.00
C ARG A 331 11.93 9.58 -13.19
N ALA A 332 12.28 9.90 -14.43
CA ALA A 332 13.50 10.65 -14.74
C ALA A 332 13.45 12.08 -14.17
N GLU A 333 12.33 12.78 -14.30
CA GLU A 333 12.15 14.12 -13.71
C GLU A 333 12.25 14.10 -12.18
N THR A 334 11.66 13.10 -11.53
CA THR A 334 11.74 12.91 -10.06
C THR A 334 13.17 12.70 -9.59
N ALA A 335 13.95 11.89 -10.33
CA ALA A 335 15.37 11.65 -10.06
C ALA A 335 16.23 12.93 -10.15
N GLU A 336 15.74 13.94 -10.87
CA GLU A 336 16.45 15.20 -11.09
C GLU A 336 16.11 16.28 -10.05
N THR A 337 15.14 16.05 -9.15
CA THR A 337 14.71 16.99 -8.11
C THR A 337 15.81 17.30 -7.09
N ASN A 338 15.71 18.48 -6.46
CA ASN A 338 16.72 18.92 -5.49
C ASN A 338 16.79 17.98 -4.29
N PHE A 339 15.63 17.55 -3.77
CA PHE A 339 15.57 16.62 -2.65
C PHE A 339 16.31 15.31 -2.97
N GLU A 340 16.05 14.73 -4.14
CA GLU A 340 16.65 13.45 -4.52
C GLU A 340 18.18 13.57 -4.64
N LYS A 341 18.67 14.64 -5.27
CA LYS A 341 20.10 14.89 -5.49
C LYS A 341 20.89 15.35 -4.28
N THR A 342 20.24 15.98 -3.29
CA THR A 342 20.94 16.55 -2.13
C THR A 342 21.26 15.45 -1.12
N PRO A 343 22.54 15.11 -0.84
CA PRO A 343 22.85 14.06 0.13
C PRO A 343 22.35 14.45 1.54
N ALA A 344 21.86 13.47 2.30
CA ALA A 344 21.56 13.68 3.71
C ALA A 344 22.85 14.02 4.47
N GLY A 345 22.81 15.09 5.27
CA GLY A 345 23.97 15.58 6.02
C GLY A 345 24.39 14.66 7.17
N ASP A 346 25.62 14.83 7.65
CA ASP A 346 26.16 14.12 8.82
C ASP A 346 25.83 14.87 10.13
N VAL A 347 24.56 15.24 10.29
CA VAL A 347 24.02 15.92 11.47
C VAL A 347 23.13 14.96 12.25
N GLU A 348 23.30 14.86 13.57
CA GLU A 348 22.39 14.06 14.40
C GLU A 348 21.07 14.83 14.58
N ILE A 349 19.95 14.19 14.27
CA ILE A 349 18.60 14.70 14.50
C ILE A 349 17.97 13.74 15.50
N THR A 350 17.54 14.26 16.65
CA THR A 350 16.90 13.41 17.67
C THR A 350 15.49 13.00 17.23
N GLU A 351 14.95 11.91 17.78
CA GLU A 351 13.59 11.45 17.46
C GLU A 351 12.55 12.57 17.62
N GLN A 352 12.59 13.32 18.73
CA GLN A 352 11.65 14.39 19.00
C GLN A 352 11.84 15.59 18.07
N GLU A 353 13.07 15.86 17.62
CA GLU A 353 13.36 16.94 16.68
C GLU A 353 12.68 16.71 15.32
N TYR A 354 12.47 15.46 14.89
CA TYR A 354 11.68 15.18 13.69
C TYR A 354 10.21 15.61 13.82
N PHE A 355 9.64 15.56 15.03
CA PHE A 355 8.29 16.07 15.29
C PHE A 355 8.31 17.59 15.38
N ASP A 356 9.18 18.14 16.22
CA ASP A 356 9.20 19.57 16.55
C ASP A 356 9.58 20.42 15.32
N ASN A 357 10.51 19.93 14.49
CA ASN A 357 10.92 20.60 13.25
C ASN A 357 10.12 20.12 12.03
N GLY A 358 9.21 19.16 12.20
CA GLY A 358 8.39 18.56 11.14
C GLY A 358 6.89 18.81 11.30
N ILE A 359 6.46 19.91 11.95
CA ILE A 359 5.04 20.23 12.21
C ILE A 359 4.19 20.17 10.93
N LEU A 360 4.70 20.71 9.82
CA LEU A 360 4.03 20.65 8.52
C LEU A 360 3.95 19.22 7.97
N MET A 361 4.98 18.40 8.18
CA MET A 361 4.96 16.98 7.79
C MET A 361 3.87 16.22 8.55
N VAL A 362 3.77 16.45 9.86
CA VAL A 362 2.70 15.88 10.71
C VAL A 362 1.32 16.31 10.21
N ALA A 363 1.14 17.60 9.85
CA ALA A 363 -0.10 18.13 9.29
C ALA A 363 -0.45 17.48 7.94
N MET A 364 0.54 17.30 7.06
CA MET A 364 0.36 16.66 5.75
C MET A 364 -0.05 15.19 5.89
N VAL A 365 0.57 14.43 6.81
CA VAL A 365 0.16 13.04 7.08
C VAL A 365 -1.27 12.99 7.60
N LYS A 366 -1.62 13.81 8.60
CA LYS A 366 -3.01 13.90 9.12
C LYS A 366 -3.99 14.19 7.98
N ALA A 367 -3.76 15.26 7.22
CA ALA A 367 -4.66 15.71 6.17
C ALA A 367 -4.84 14.63 5.09
N GLY A 368 -3.75 14.02 4.63
CA GLY A 368 -3.82 13.00 3.59
C GLY A 368 -4.48 11.70 4.05
N VAL A 369 -4.18 11.22 5.27
CA VAL A 369 -4.82 10.02 5.84
C VAL A 369 -6.33 10.25 5.98
N GLU A 370 -6.73 11.38 6.56
CA GLU A 370 -8.14 11.69 6.77
C GLU A 370 -8.88 11.88 5.44
N LEU A 371 -8.31 12.59 4.47
CA LEU A 371 -8.93 12.77 3.15
C LEU A 371 -9.06 11.45 2.38
N ALA A 372 -8.02 10.62 2.36
CA ALA A 372 -8.09 9.30 1.71
C ALA A 372 -9.21 8.47 2.33
N PHE A 373 -9.26 8.42 3.67
CA PHE A 373 -10.29 7.70 4.41
C PHE A 373 -11.71 8.24 4.15
N GLU A 374 -11.92 9.55 4.28
CA GLU A 374 -13.20 10.21 4.07
C GLU A 374 -13.71 10.01 2.64
N THR A 375 -12.83 10.18 1.65
CA THR A 375 -13.19 10.05 0.23
C THR A 375 -13.52 8.60 -0.14
N MET A 376 -12.74 7.61 0.34
CA MET A 376 -13.05 6.19 0.14
C MET A 376 -14.39 5.83 0.75
N THR A 377 -14.62 6.24 2.00
CA THR A 377 -15.86 5.90 2.72
C THR A 377 -17.10 6.58 2.12
N ALA A 378 -16.96 7.80 1.62
CA ALA A 378 -18.01 8.47 0.86
C ALA A 378 -18.35 7.75 -0.45
N ALA A 379 -17.40 7.02 -1.05
CA ALA A 379 -17.60 6.26 -2.29
C ALA A 379 -18.15 4.84 -2.06
N GLY A 380 -18.46 4.45 -0.82
CA GLY A 380 -19.06 3.16 -0.47
C GLY A 380 -18.05 2.08 -0.05
N ILE A 381 -16.76 2.40 0.02
CA ILE A 381 -15.75 1.52 0.64
C ILE A 381 -15.94 1.58 2.16
N ILE A 382 -15.86 0.45 2.85
CA ILE A 382 -16.04 0.49 4.31
C ILE A 382 -14.79 0.95 5.05
N ALA A 383 -15.01 1.41 6.29
CA ALA A 383 -13.99 2.02 7.14
C ALA A 383 -12.76 1.12 7.35
N GLU A 384 -12.94 -0.19 7.51
CA GLU A 384 -11.84 -1.13 7.72
C GLU A 384 -10.93 -1.19 6.49
N SER A 385 -11.49 -1.34 5.28
CA SER A 385 -10.70 -1.28 4.04
C SER A 385 -10.00 0.08 3.92
N ALA A 386 -10.74 1.17 4.06
CA ALA A 386 -10.18 2.51 3.94
C ALA A 386 -9.04 2.74 4.94
N TYR A 387 -9.12 2.22 6.17
CA TYR A 387 -8.05 2.30 7.16
C TYR A 387 -6.79 1.53 6.75
N TYR A 388 -6.96 0.30 6.25
CA TYR A 388 -5.84 -0.55 5.86
C TYR A 388 -5.10 0.03 4.64
N GLU A 389 -5.82 0.50 3.64
CA GLU A 389 -5.22 1.11 2.43
C GLU A 389 -4.79 2.58 2.64
N SER A 390 -4.81 3.11 3.87
CA SER A 390 -4.35 4.48 4.15
C SER A 390 -3.42 4.52 5.36
N LEU A 391 -3.97 4.72 6.56
CA LEU A 391 -3.21 4.91 7.79
C LEU A 391 -2.26 3.73 8.04
N HIS A 392 -2.75 2.49 7.85
CA HIS A 392 -1.99 1.30 8.22
C HIS A 392 -0.70 1.14 7.40
N GLU A 393 -0.74 1.40 6.09
CA GLU A 393 0.40 1.20 5.21
C GLU A 393 1.34 2.40 5.11
N THR A 394 0.88 3.60 5.52
CA THR A 394 1.69 4.83 5.48
C THR A 394 3.07 4.65 6.14
N PRO A 395 3.21 4.05 7.35
CA PRO A 395 4.53 3.82 7.96
C PRO A 395 5.44 2.90 7.14
N LEU A 396 4.87 1.91 6.45
CA LEU A 396 5.65 0.96 5.64
C LEU A 396 6.24 1.63 4.41
N ILE A 397 5.49 2.53 3.78
CA ILE A 397 5.99 3.32 2.65
C ILE A 397 7.00 4.36 3.14
N ALA A 398 6.78 4.98 4.30
CA ALA A 398 7.74 5.91 4.90
C ALA A 398 9.13 5.27 5.14
N ASN A 399 9.18 3.99 5.53
CA ASN A 399 10.43 3.24 5.68
C ASN A 399 11.21 3.13 4.37
N THR A 400 10.54 3.07 3.21
CA THR A 400 11.23 3.04 1.90
C THR A 400 11.95 4.37 1.63
N ILE A 401 11.30 5.49 1.94
CA ILE A 401 11.90 6.82 1.82
C ILE A 401 13.10 6.96 2.77
N ALA A 402 12.99 6.46 3.99
CA ALA A 402 14.11 6.46 4.94
C ALA A 402 15.32 5.70 4.40
N ARG A 403 15.11 4.54 3.77
CA ARG A 403 16.18 3.72 3.19
C ARG A 403 16.92 4.45 2.08
N LYS A 404 16.21 4.94 1.04
CA LYS A 404 16.85 5.58 -0.12
C LYS A 404 15.88 6.49 -0.91
N LYS A 405 15.22 7.38 -0.19
CA LYS A 405 14.39 8.49 -0.68
C LYS A 405 13.27 8.07 -1.65
N LEU A 406 12.86 8.97 -2.54
CA LEU A 406 11.78 8.73 -3.49
C LEU A 406 12.17 7.66 -4.51
N TYR A 407 13.46 7.52 -4.83
CA TYR A 407 13.95 6.42 -5.64
C TYR A 407 13.55 5.06 -5.07
N GLU A 408 13.81 4.81 -3.78
CA GLU A 408 13.47 3.51 -3.18
C GLU A 408 11.98 3.28 -3.15
N MET A 409 11.21 4.31 -2.79
CA MET A 409 9.75 4.24 -2.76
C MET A 409 9.23 3.81 -4.12
N ASN A 410 9.57 4.56 -5.17
CA ASN A 410 9.10 4.33 -6.53
C ASN A 410 9.66 3.04 -7.14
N ALA A 411 10.85 2.57 -6.73
CA ALA A 411 11.40 1.29 -7.16
C ALA A 411 10.83 0.07 -6.41
N THR A 412 10.20 0.28 -5.25
CA THR A 412 9.65 -0.79 -4.40
C THR A 412 8.18 -1.07 -4.71
N ILE A 413 7.42 -0.02 -5.00
CA ILE A 413 5.98 -0.11 -5.33
C ILE A 413 5.77 -0.62 -6.77
N SER A 414 4.52 -0.93 -7.11
CA SER A 414 4.15 -1.35 -8.47
C SER A 414 4.24 -0.19 -9.47
N ASP A 415 4.38 -0.48 -10.76
CA ASP A 415 4.30 0.56 -11.80
C ASP A 415 2.93 1.29 -11.77
N THR A 416 1.86 0.61 -11.31
CA THR A 416 0.53 1.18 -11.08
C THR A 416 0.56 2.26 -10.00
N ALA A 417 1.15 1.92 -8.85
CA ALA A 417 1.32 2.83 -7.72
C ALA A 417 2.22 4.01 -8.08
N GLU A 418 3.32 3.78 -8.78
CA GLU A 418 4.25 4.82 -9.18
C GLU A 418 3.61 5.79 -10.19
N TYR A 419 2.90 5.27 -11.20
CA TYR A 419 2.16 6.10 -12.14
C TYR A 419 1.11 6.96 -11.44
N GLY A 420 0.37 6.35 -10.52
CA GLY A 420 -0.61 7.01 -9.68
C GLY A 420 -0.03 8.11 -8.78
N CYS A 421 1.11 7.83 -8.16
CA CYS A 421 1.90 8.77 -7.36
C CYS A 421 2.25 10.02 -8.19
N TYR A 422 2.74 9.84 -9.42
CA TYR A 422 3.10 10.95 -10.30
C TYR A 422 1.88 11.77 -10.75
N LEU A 423 0.76 11.12 -11.08
CA LEU A 423 -0.47 11.84 -11.42
C LEU A 423 -0.91 12.75 -10.27
N TYR A 424 -0.94 12.23 -9.05
CA TYR A 424 -1.28 13.00 -7.87
C TYR A 424 -0.27 14.11 -7.62
N ASN A 425 1.02 13.80 -7.65
CA ASN A 425 2.10 14.74 -7.37
C ASN A 425 2.11 15.94 -8.33
N HIS A 426 1.97 15.70 -9.64
CA HIS A 426 1.92 16.77 -10.64
C HIS A 426 0.69 17.67 -10.51
N ALA A 427 -0.41 17.16 -9.94
CA ALA A 427 -1.59 17.97 -9.64
C ALA A 427 -1.47 18.69 -8.29
N CYS A 428 -0.88 18.05 -7.28
CA CYS A 428 -0.87 18.55 -5.90
C CYS A 428 0.21 19.62 -5.66
N VAL A 429 1.41 19.47 -6.24
CA VAL A 429 2.48 20.48 -6.14
C VAL A 429 2.01 21.89 -6.57
N PRO A 430 1.43 22.09 -7.78
CA PRO A 430 0.92 23.40 -8.16
C PRO A 430 -0.31 23.83 -7.35
N LEU A 431 -1.15 22.89 -6.92
CA LEU A 431 -2.32 23.17 -6.08
C LEU A 431 -1.93 23.80 -4.73
N LEU A 432 -0.85 23.33 -4.13
CA LEU A 432 -0.34 23.82 -2.84
C LEU A 432 0.60 25.03 -2.96
N ALA A 433 0.86 25.54 -4.17
CA ALA A 433 1.83 26.61 -4.38
C ALA A 433 1.50 27.89 -3.60
N ASP A 434 0.22 28.28 -3.53
CA ASP A 434 -0.20 29.47 -2.78
C ASP A 434 -0.15 29.25 -1.26
N PHE A 435 -0.54 28.08 -0.79
CA PHE A 435 -0.42 27.68 0.62
C PHE A 435 1.04 27.73 1.09
N MET A 436 1.96 27.17 0.30
CA MET A 436 3.38 27.11 0.64
C MET A 436 4.06 28.49 0.74
N LYS A 437 3.52 29.56 0.14
CA LYS A 437 4.03 30.93 0.31
C LYS A 437 3.89 31.42 1.76
N GLY A 438 2.84 30.98 2.45
CA GLY A 438 2.56 31.34 3.85
C GLY A 438 3.37 30.53 4.87
N ILE A 439 3.93 29.39 4.45
CA ILE A 439 4.75 28.53 5.31
C ILE A 439 6.07 29.20 5.66
N LYS A 440 6.57 28.95 6.87
CA LYS A 440 7.82 29.49 7.40
C LYS A 440 8.61 28.41 8.11
N SER A 441 9.88 28.71 8.41
CA SER A 441 10.78 27.76 9.05
C SER A 441 10.36 27.32 10.47
N ASP A 442 9.39 28.00 11.08
CA ASP A 442 8.81 27.67 12.38
C ASP A 442 7.97 26.37 12.37
N VAL A 443 7.38 26.01 11.23
CA VAL A 443 6.60 24.78 11.07
C VAL A 443 7.30 23.72 10.22
N ILE A 444 8.45 24.07 9.61
CA ILE A 444 9.31 23.13 8.90
C ILE A 444 10.78 23.56 8.98
N GLY A 445 11.61 22.78 9.68
CA GLY A 445 13.07 22.96 9.77
C GLY A 445 13.61 23.56 11.08
N LYS A 446 12.87 24.40 11.81
CA LYS A 446 13.33 24.99 13.09
C LYS A 446 12.42 24.72 14.30
N GLY A 447 11.14 24.47 14.06
CA GLY A 447 10.14 24.36 15.13
C GLY A 447 9.71 25.72 15.70
N LEU A 448 8.70 25.67 16.58
CA LEU A 448 8.14 26.88 17.19
C LEU A 448 9.07 27.44 18.28
N ASP A 449 9.23 28.76 18.29
CA ASP A 449 9.89 29.49 19.39
C ASP A 449 8.85 29.77 20.49
N VAL A 450 8.70 28.83 21.43
CA VAL A 450 7.76 28.93 22.56
C VAL A 450 8.46 28.68 23.89
N ASP A 451 8.18 29.52 24.88
CA ASP A 451 8.78 29.43 26.22
C ASP A 451 8.18 28.29 27.06
N ASP A 452 6.91 27.93 26.82
CA ASP A 452 6.19 26.87 27.53
C ASP A 452 5.09 26.20 26.67
N ASN A 453 4.36 25.25 27.27
CA ASN A 453 3.26 24.50 26.64
C ASN A 453 1.87 25.17 26.82
N GLY A 454 1.84 26.44 27.23
CA GLY A 454 0.62 27.19 27.51
C GLY A 454 -0.18 27.52 26.25
N VAL A 455 -1.46 27.16 26.26
CA VAL A 455 -2.43 27.46 25.20
C VAL A 455 -3.79 27.75 25.82
N ASP A 456 -4.73 28.27 25.03
CA ASP A 456 -6.13 28.36 25.48
C ASP A 456 -6.70 26.96 25.74
N ASN A 457 -7.26 26.76 26.94
CA ASN A 457 -7.78 25.46 27.37
C ASN A 457 -8.94 24.99 26.50
N ALA A 458 -9.83 25.91 26.08
CA ALA A 458 -10.99 25.53 25.27
C ALA A 458 -10.54 25.07 23.88
N ARG A 459 -9.59 25.78 23.26
CA ARG A 459 -9.02 25.37 21.97
C ARG A 459 -8.31 24.02 22.04
N LEU A 460 -7.54 23.76 23.09
CA LEU A 460 -6.87 22.48 23.26
C LEU A 460 -7.86 21.32 23.43
N ILE A 461 -8.95 21.53 24.18
CA ILE A 461 -10.02 20.53 24.33
C ILE A 461 -10.67 20.25 22.97
N GLU A 462 -11.05 21.31 22.24
CA GLU A 462 -11.66 21.20 20.91
C GLU A 462 -10.78 20.39 19.94
N VAL A 463 -9.50 20.72 19.83
CA VAL A 463 -8.54 20.03 18.95
C VAL A 463 -8.39 18.56 19.34
N ASN A 464 -8.23 18.25 20.62
CA ASN A 464 -8.09 16.87 21.08
C ASN A 464 -9.36 16.04 20.86
N GLU A 465 -10.54 16.65 21.04
CA GLU A 465 -11.82 15.99 20.79
C GLU A 465 -12.01 15.72 19.30
N ALA A 466 -11.76 16.71 18.43
CA ALA A 466 -11.85 16.56 16.99
C ALA A 466 -10.94 15.45 16.44
N LEU A 467 -9.68 15.40 16.91
CA LEU A 467 -8.73 14.35 16.53
C LEU A 467 -9.24 12.96 16.88
N ARG A 468 -9.62 12.75 18.13
CA ARG A 468 -10.03 11.43 18.63
C ARG A 468 -11.38 10.98 18.09
N ALA A 469 -12.24 11.92 17.72
CA ALA A 469 -13.55 11.65 17.17
C ALA A 469 -13.52 11.31 15.66
N HIS A 470 -12.40 11.54 14.97
CA HIS A 470 -12.32 11.23 13.54
C HIS A 470 -12.55 9.72 13.30
N PRO A 471 -13.40 9.32 12.33
CA PRO A 471 -13.76 7.91 12.13
C PRO A 471 -12.56 6.97 11.89
N VAL A 472 -11.49 7.46 11.25
CA VAL A 472 -10.23 6.70 11.07
C VAL A 472 -9.60 6.27 12.39
N GLU A 473 -9.72 7.12 13.43
CA GLU A 473 -9.18 6.82 14.76
C GLU A 473 -10.06 5.81 15.49
N ALA A 474 -11.38 5.90 15.34
CA ALA A 474 -12.33 4.95 15.91
C ALA A 474 -12.12 3.53 15.37
N VAL A 475 -12.11 3.36 14.04
CA VAL A 475 -11.87 2.05 13.42
C VAL A 475 -10.43 1.58 13.67
N GLY A 476 -9.46 2.50 13.65
CA GLY A 476 -8.06 2.20 13.90
C GLY A 476 -7.80 1.69 15.31
N ALA A 477 -8.48 2.24 16.32
CA ALA A 477 -8.37 1.75 17.70
C ALA A 477 -8.87 0.31 17.82
N VAL A 478 -9.98 -0.03 17.15
CA VAL A 478 -10.52 -1.40 17.12
C VAL A 478 -9.54 -2.35 16.44
N LEU A 479 -9.09 -2.02 15.23
CA LEU A 479 -8.21 -2.87 14.42
C LEU A 479 -6.82 -3.05 15.07
N ARG A 480 -6.22 -1.98 15.61
CA ARG A 480 -4.97 -2.07 16.38
C ARG A 480 -5.13 -2.87 17.66
N GLY A 481 -6.30 -2.80 18.31
CA GLY A 481 -6.62 -3.64 19.47
C GLY A 481 -6.53 -5.13 19.13
N HIS A 482 -7.13 -5.54 18.01
CA HIS A 482 -7.02 -6.92 17.53
C HIS A 482 -5.57 -7.32 17.22
N MET A 483 -4.76 -6.41 16.70
CA MET A 483 -3.33 -6.65 16.46
C MET A 483 -2.49 -6.73 17.74
N ALA A 484 -2.82 -5.98 18.78
CA ALA A 484 -2.10 -6.02 20.06
C ALA A 484 -2.35 -7.32 20.85
N ASP A 485 -3.52 -7.94 20.66
CA ASP A 485 -3.85 -9.26 21.19
C ASP A 485 -3.07 -10.39 20.48
N MET A 486 -2.54 -10.11 19.29
CA MET A 486 -1.63 -11.00 18.57
C MET A 486 -0.20 -10.77 19.09
N LYS A 487 0.31 -11.71 19.90
CA LYS A 487 1.61 -11.69 20.61
C LYS A 487 2.54 -10.53 20.24
N ARG A 488 2.69 -9.56 21.16
CA ARG A 488 3.87 -8.66 21.18
C ARG A 488 5.12 -9.53 21.23
N ILE A 489 5.92 -9.49 20.17
CA ILE A 489 7.24 -10.11 20.16
C ILE A 489 8.19 -9.07 20.74
N VAL A 490 8.68 -9.33 21.95
CA VAL A 490 9.77 -8.59 22.61
C VAL A 490 11.09 -9.03 22.00
#